data_AF-A0A7W0GMH2-F1
#
_entry.id   AF-A0A7W0GMH2-F1
#
_cell.length_a   1.000
_cell.length_b   1.000
_cell.length_c   1.000
_cell.angle_alpha   90.00
_cell.angle_beta   90.00
_cell.angle_gamma   90.00
#
_symmetry.space_group_name_H-M   'P 1'
#
loop_
_entity.id
_entity.type
_entity.pdbx_description
1 polymer ?
#
loop_
_entity_poly.entity_id
_entity_poly.type
_entity_poly.pdbx_seq_one_letter_code
_entity_poly.pdbx_strand_id
1 'polypeptide(L)'
;MALWNANNLTICGIGGRAKLYADGVHEGGKGIWVIAGRNTTVHSVEFHNAKVPDQNGAGIRQEGPTLTLRDVGFYDNENGILSGNGIDSTITVEYSEFARNGFGDGYTHNIYIGEIGLLNVRYSFFHEAKVGHNFKTRARENIIENSYFADGSNGTSSYLLNFDNGGRAVLRGNLLHKGPFASNSILITHYANIWGASYNSLTLEHNTVVSTYSGGSFFDIGSGAVVTLTANIFAGTGNPSLLGGGTATQTSNVVTNATQIPGASNVAAPNFWPASTLLPQLNLPAGVVPGYTIDSPRPYAARAITGTTRMIGALQSAP
;
A
#
# COMPACT_ATOMS: atom_id res chain seq x y z
N MET A 1 21.93 -11.66 -11.77
CA MET A 1 20.49 -11.64 -12.10
C MET A 1 20.05 -13.02 -12.50
N ALA A 2 18.77 -13.35 -12.36
CA ALA A 2 18.31 -14.73 -12.51
C ALA A 2 16.89 -14.84 -13.07
N LEU A 3 16.70 -15.83 -13.93
CA LEU A 3 15.40 -16.34 -14.37
C LEU A 3 15.02 -17.59 -13.57
N TRP A 4 13.89 -17.55 -12.88
CA TRP A 4 13.35 -18.65 -12.10
C TRP A 4 12.18 -19.32 -12.83
N ASN A 5 12.45 -20.42 -13.55
CA ASN A 5 11.44 -21.13 -14.34
C ASN A 5 10.70 -22.24 -13.57
N ALA A 6 11.30 -22.77 -12.50
CA ALA A 6 10.70 -23.86 -11.75
C ALA A 6 9.50 -23.40 -10.93
N ASN A 7 8.49 -24.25 -10.86
CA ASN A 7 7.28 -24.04 -10.07
C ASN A 7 7.51 -24.42 -8.60
N ASN A 8 6.69 -23.89 -7.69
CA ASN A 8 6.66 -24.26 -6.26
C ASN A 8 8.00 -24.01 -5.56
N LEU A 9 8.72 -22.95 -5.96
CA LEU A 9 9.98 -22.59 -5.35
C LEU A 9 9.75 -21.86 -4.02
N THR A 10 10.62 -22.14 -3.05
CA THR A 10 10.86 -21.24 -1.92
C THR A 10 12.31 -20.79 -1.98
N ILE A 11 12.52 -19.49 -2.10
CA ILE A 11 13.83 -18.87 -2.16
C ILE A 11 13.97 -18.00 -0.90
N CYS A 12 14.96 -18.30 -0.07
CA CYS A 12 15.08 -17.74 1.27
C CYS A 12 16.50 -17.26 1.59
N GLY A 13 16.64 -16.05 2.11
CA GLY A 13 17.88 -15.61 2.77
C GLY A 13 18.01 -16.22 4.17
N ILE A 14 19.22 -16.55 4.58
CA ILE A 14 19.52 -17.14 5.90
C ILE A 14 20.38 -16.17 6.71
N GLY A 15 20.04 -15.98 7.99
CA GLY A 15 20.75 -15.07 8.90
C GLY A 15 20.33 -13.60 8.79
N GLY A 16 19.16 -13.33 8.19
CA GLY A 16 18.66 -12.00 7.88
C GLY A 16 18.36 -11.87 6.39
N ARG A 17 18.06 -10.66 5.92
CA ARG A 17 17.75 -10.44 4.52
C ARG A 17 19.01 -10.52 3.64
N ALA A 18 19.02 -11.45 2.68
CA ALA A 18 20.08 -11.51 1.66
C ALA A 18 19.99 -10.29 0.75
N LYS A 19 21.09 -9.57 0.53
CA LYS A 19 21.10 -8.31 -0.24
C LYS A 19 21.55 -8.53 -1.66
N LEU A 20 20.71 -8.18 -2.62
CA LEU A 20 21.01 -8.25 -4.04
C LEU A 20 21.11 -6.84 -4.60
N TYR A 21 22.31 -6.48 -5.07
CA TYR A 21 22.54 -5.25 -5.82
C TYR A 21 22.55 -5.55 -7.30
N ALA A 22 21.82 -4.75 -8.09
CA ALA A 22 21.74 -4.95 -9.53
C ALA A 22 23.10 -4.76 -10.23
N ASP A 23 23.88 -3.77 -9.78
CA ASP A 23 25.19 -3.40 -10.35
C ASP A 23 25.18 -3.27 -11.89
N GLY A 24 24.07 -2.74 -12.44
CA GLY A 24 23.86 -2.57 -13.88
C GLY A 24 23.52 -3.85 -14.64
N VAL A 25 23.44 -5.00 -13.96
CA VAL A 25 23.05 -6.28 -14.55
C VAL A 25 21.54 -6.47 -14.41
N HIS A 26 20.91 -7.05 -15.44
CA HIS A 26 19.48 -7.33 -15.47
C HIS A 26 19.19 -8.65 -16.20
N GLU A 27 18.19 -9.38 -15.75
CA GLU A 27 17.68 -10.56 -16.44
C GLU A 27 16.73 -10.13 -17.55
N GLY A 28 17.06 -10.48 -18.80
CA GLY A 28 16.21 -10.24 -19.97
C GLY A 28 15.81 -8.78 -20.25
N GLY A 29 16.55 -7.80 -19.72
CA GLY A 29 16.18 -6.38 -19.79
C GLY A 29 15.00 -6.00 -18.89
N LYS A 30 14.64 -6.83 -17.90
CA LYS A 30 13.41 -6.68 -17.11
C LYS A 30 13.66 -6.34 -15.64
N GLY A 31 14.61 -7.00 -14.99
CA GLY A 31 14.81 -6.81 -13.55
C GLY A 31 15.93 -7.64 -12.93
N ILE A 32 16.06 -7.57 -11.60
CA ILE A 32 17.06 -8.38 -10.88
C ILE A 32 16.69 -9.85 -10.99
N TRP A 33 15.45 -10.19 -10.62
CA TRP A 33 14.88 -11.51 -10.82
C TRP A 33 13.67 -11.45 -11.75
N VAL A 34 13.60 -12.40 -12.69
CA VAL A 34 12.39 -12.72 -13.43
C VAL A 34 11.86 -14.04 -12.88
N ILE A 35 10.64 -14.03 -12.34
CA ILE A 35 10.00 -15.23 -11.79
C ILE A 35 8.93 -15.68 -12.79
N ALA A 36 9.25 -16.70 -13.57
CA ALA A 36 8.36 -17.30 -14.57
C ALA A 36 7.59 -18.51 -14.01
N GLY A 37 8.15 -19.19 -13.01
CA GLY A 37 7.51 -20.31 -12.33
C GLY A 37 6.31 -19.88 -11.47
N ARG A 38 5.31 -20.77 -11.38
CA ARG A 38 4.13 -20.55 -10.53
C ARG A 38 4.40 -20.83 -9.07
N ASN A 39 3.61 -20.21 -8.19
CA ASN A 39 3.59 -20.49 -6.76
C ASN A 39 4.99 -20.38 -6.13
N THR A 40 5.64 -19.22 -6.34
CA THR A 40 6.96 -18.96 -5.78
C THR A 40 6.82 -18.20 -4.47
N THR A 41 7.64 -18.55 -3.48
CA THR A 41 7.82 -17.78 -2.25
C THR A 41 9.22 -17.18 -2.23
N VAL A 42 9.33 -15.88 -1.98
CA VAL A 42 10.59 -15.18 -1.70
C VAL A 42 10.53 -14.67 -0.27
N HIS A 43 11.53 -15.05 0.53
CA HIS A 43 11.59 -14.74 1.95
C HIS A 43 12.97 -14.17 2.33
N SER A 44 13.01 -13.06 3.06
CA SER A 44 14.25 -12.50 3.62
C SER A 44 15.27 -12.19 2.52
N VAL A 45 14.85 -11.42 1.52
CA VAL A 45 15.69 -10.96 0.41
C VAL A 45 15.43 -9.47 0.15
N GLU A 46 16.49 -8.71 -0.12
CA GLU A 46 16.41 -7.33 -0.55
C GLU A 46 16.91 -7.15 -1.98
N PHE A 47 16.24 -6.28 -2.72
CA PHE A 47 16.48 -5.97 -4.13
C PHE A 47 16.82 -4.49 -4.27
N HIS A 48 18.03 -4.19 -4.73
CA HIS A 48 18.58 -2.84 -4.75
C HIS A 48 19.00 -2.41 -6.16
N ASN A 49 18.63 -1.17 -6.52
CA ASN A 49 19.16 -0.43 -7.68
C ASN A 49 18.95 -1.07 -9.06
N ALA A 50 17.88 -1.84 -9.28
CA ALA A 50 17.53 -2.36 -10.60
C ALA A 50 17.28 -1.20 -11.58
N LYS A 51 18.07 -1.18 -12.67
CA LYS A 51 17.96 -0.23 -13.77
C LYS A 51 18.15 -0.96 -15.08
N VAL A 52 17.28 -0.71 -16.05
CA VAL A 52 17.35 -1.37 -17.36
C VAL A 52 17.20 -0.33 -18.49
N PRO A 53 17.56 -0.66 -19.74
CA PRO A 53 17.55 0.32 -20.83
C PRO A 53 16.18 0.96 -21.13
N ASP A 54 15.08 0.24 -20.86
CA ASP A 54 13.71 0.74 -21.06
C ASP A 54 13.16 1.56 -19.89
N GLN A 55 13.99 1.82 -18.87
CA GLN A 55 13.68 2.62 -17.68
C GLN A 55 12.54 2.06 -16.82
N ASN A 56 12.28 0.75 -16.93
CA ASN A 56 11.19 0.07 -16.23
C ASN A 56 11.67 -1.15 -15.41
N GLY A 57 12.94 -1.15 -15.02
CA GLY A 57 13.65 -2.25 -14.37
C GLY A 57 13.13 -2.59 -12.98
N ALA A 58 12.69 -3.82 -12.77
CA ALA A 58 12.12 -4.24 -11.51
C ALA A 58 13.12 -4.95 -10.58
N GLY A 59 12.96 -4.82 -9.26
CA GLY A 59 13.58 -5.77 -8.34
C GLY A 59 13.10 -7.21 -8.63
N ILE A 60 11.78 -7.39 -8.74
CA ILE A 60 11.19 -8.61 -9.29
C ILE A 60 10.27 -8.27 -10.47
N ARG A 61 10.52 -8.91 -11.62
CA ARG A 61 9.54 -9.03 -12.70
C ARG A 61 8.78 -10.35 -12.50
N GLN A 62 7.53 -10.26 -12.08
CA GLN A 62 6.69 -11.44 -11.85
C GLN A 62 5.93 -11.81 -13.12
N GLU A 63 6.24 -12.95 -13.74
CA GLU A 63 5.58 -13.43 -14.95
C GLU A 63 4.71 -14.67 -14.70
N GLY A 64 5.13 -15.54 -13.79
CA GLY A 64 4.34 -16.69 -13.36
C GLY A 64 3.13 -16.30 -12.50
N PRO A 65 2.10 -17.14 -12.40
CA PRO A 65 0.99 -16.90 -11.50
C PRO A 65 1.37 -17.28 -10.06
N THR A 66 0.85 -16.53 -9.10
CA THR A 66 0.99 -16.74 -7.66
C THR A 66 2.41 -16.53 -7.10
N LEU A 67 2.54 -15.49 -6.27
CA LEU A 67 3.79 -15.09 -5.62
C LEU A 67 3.51 -14.75 -4.15
N THR A 68 4.35 -15.25 -3.25
CA THR A 68 4.38 -14.81 -1.85
C THR A 68 5.70 -14.10 -1.57
N LEU A 69 5.61 -12.86 -1.09
CA LEU A 69 6.72 -12.03 -0.65
C LEU A 69 6.61 -11.86 0.87
N ARG A 70 7.62 -12.31 1.62
CA ARG A 70 7.63 -12.21 3.08
C ARG A 70 8.96 -11.68 3.58
N ASP A 71 8.93 -10.66 4.44
CA ASP A 71 10.16 -10.06 4.97
C ASP A 71 11.16 -9.69 3.85
N VAL A 72 10.66 -9.11 2.76
CA VAL A 72 11.49 -8.67 1.64
C VAL A 72 11.63 -7.15 1.62
N GLY A 73 12.67 -6.66 0.95
CA GLY A 73 12.91 -5.23 0.76
C GLY A 73 13.15 -4.88 -0.69
N PHE A 74 12.59 -3.78 -1.17
CA PHE A 74 12.81 -3.26 -2.52
C PHE A 74 13.20 -1.79 -2.44
N TYR A 75 14.43 -1.50 -2.80
CA TYR A 75 15.04 -0.19 -2.58
C TYR A 75 15.65 0.37 -3.85
N ASP A 76 15.28 1.61 -4.18
CA ASP A 76 15.97 2.40 -5.21
C ASP A 76 16.01 1.76 -6.61
N ASN A 77 15.09 0.85 -6.90
CA ASN A 77 14.89 0.28 -8.23
C ASN A 77 14.05 1.23 -9.11
N GLU A 78 14.02 1.03 -10.43
CA GLU A 78 13.03 1.72 -11.27
C GLU A 78 11.61 1.27 -10.87
N ASN A 79 11.34 -0.04 -10.77
CA ASN A 79 10.18 -0.60 -10.06
C ASN A 79 10.62 -1.48 -8.90
N GLY A 80 9.91 -1.47 -7.77
CA GLY A 80 10.14 -2.50 -6.75
C GLY A 80 9.74 -3.88 -7.27
N ILE A 81 8.45 -4.04 -7.57
CA ILE A 81 7.92 -5.19 -8.31
C ILE A 81 7.05 -4.72 -9.48
N LEU A 82 7.14 -5.43 -10.59
CA LEU A 82 6.25 -5.27 -11.75
C LEU A 82 5.72 -6.64 -12.19
N SER A 83 4.43 -6.89 -11.94
CA SER A 83 3.79 -8.16 -12.32
C SER A 83 3.16 -8.14 -13.72
N GLY A 84 2.99 -9.33 -14.29
CA GLY A 84 2.12 -9.58 -15.43
C GLY A 84 0.64 -9.67 -15.02
N ASN A 85 -0.17 -10.16 -15.97
CA ASN A 85 -1.61 -10.35 -15.84
C ASN A 85 -1.94 -11.85 -15.73
N GLY A 86 -3.05 -12.18 -15.08
CA GLY A 86 -3.55 -13.56 -14.92
C GLY A 86 -4.54 -13.65 -13.76
N ILE A 87 -5.82 -13.85 -14.05
CA ILE A 87 -6.89 -13.81 -13.03
C ILE A 87 -6.81 -14.97 -12.02
N ASP A 88 -6.08 -16.03 -12.35
CA ASP A 88 -5.75 -17.16 -11.48
C ASP A 88 -4.58 -16.86 -10.53
N SER A 89 -3.89 -15.73 -10.70
CA SER A 89 -2.76 -15.32 -9.87
C SER A 89 -3.22 -14.64 -8.57
N THR A 90 -2.56 -15.03 -7.47
CA THR A 90 -2.65 -14.35 -6.18
C THR A 90 -1.28 -13.84 -5.75
N ILE A 91 -1.13 -12.56 -5.46
CA ILE A 91 0.11 -12.01 -4.90
C ILE A 91 -0.12 -11.68 -3.43
N THR A 92 0.74 -12.21 -2.56
CA THR A 92 0.72 -11.95 -1.11
C THR A 92 2.00 -11.22 -0.70
N VAL A 93 1.87 -10.13 0.04
CA VAL A 93 3.00 -9.31 0.53
C VAL A 93 2.88 -9.09 2.04
N GLU A 94 3.89 -9.51 2.79
CA GLU A 94 3.85 -9.49 4.26
C GLU A 94 5.18 -9.04 4.86
N TYR A 95 5.12 -8.23 5.92
CA TYR A 95 6.32 -7.81 6.66
C TYR A 95 7.41 -7.17 5.75
N SER A 96 7.00 -6.55 4.65
CA SER A 96 7.91 -6.17 3.56
C SER A 96 8.00 -4.66 3.37
N GLU A 97 9.12 -4.20 2.83
CA GLU A 97 9.42 -2.78 2.60
C GLU A 97 9.61 -2.46 1.12
N PHE A 98 9.03 -1.36 0.66
CA PHE A 98 9.22 -0.82 -0.67
C PHE A 98 9.50 0.67 -0.55
N ALA A 99 10.72 1.08 -0.88
CA ALA A 99 11.15 2.46 -0.66
C ALA A 99 11.95 3.03 -1.83
N ARG A 100 11.66 4.29 -2.16
CA ARG A 100 12.44 5.08 -3.12
C ARG A 100 12.59 4.44 -4.49
N ASN A 101 11.68 3.54 -4.85
CA ASN A 101 11.62 3.03 -6.21
C ASN A 101 10.94 4.08 -7.09
N GLY A 102 11.33 4.12 -8.36
CA GLY A 102 10.82 5.06 -9.35
C GLY A 102 11.95 5.67 -10.19
N PHE A 103 11.72 5.76 -11.49
CA PHE A 103 12.58 6.46 -12.45
C PHE A 103 12.41 7.99 -12.40
N GLY A 104 11.26 8.48 -11.92
CA GLY A 104 10.95 9.91 -11.83
C GLY A 104 10.05 10.46 -12.93
N ASP A 105 9.59 9.61 -13.85
CA ASP A 105 8.75 9.95 -15.00
C ASP A 105 7.23 9.79 -14.76
N GLY A 106 6.86 9.13 -13.66
CA GLY A 106 5.48 8.82 -13.31
C GLY A 106 4.99 7.43 -13.72
N TYR A 107 5.76 6.63 -14.45
CA TYR A 107 5.33 5.33 -14.98
C TYR A 107 5.79 4.12 -14.15
N THR A 108 6.81 4.32 -13.32
CA THR A 108 7.37 3.27 -12.45
C THR A 108 7.05 3.50 -10.98
N HIS A 109 6.96 2.45 -10.17
CA HIS A 109 6.35 2.51 -8.84
C HIS A 109 7.07 1.65 -7.79
N ASN A 110 6.76 1.88 -6.51
CA ASN A 110 7.15 0.97 -5.43
C ASN A 110 6.59 -0.44 -5.65
N ILE A 111 5.30 -0.55 -5.95
CA ILE A 111 4.65 -1.79 -6.35
C ILE A 111 3.71 -1.54 -7.52
N TYR A 112 3.82 -2.37 -8.54
CA TYR A 112 2.97 -2.36 -9.71
C TYR A 112 2.42 -3.78 -9.94
N ILE A 113 1.16 -3.97 -9.59
CA ILE A 113 0.44 -5.22 -9.81
C ILE A 113 -0.49 -5.09 -11.02
N GLY A 114 -0.33 -6.02 -11.96
CA GLY A 114 -1.18 -6.16 -13.15
C GLY A 114 -2.57 -6.72 -12.84
N GLU A 115 -3.25 -7.17 -13.89
CA GLU A 115 -4.62 -7.68 -13.82
C GLU A 115 -4.64 -9.11 -13.27
N ILE A 116 -4.66 -9.23 -11.94
CA ILE A 116 -4.68 -10.52 -11.23
C ILE A 116 -5.97 -10.73 -10.43
N GLY A 117 -6.15 -11.95 -9.91
CA GLY A 117 -7.33 -12.32 -9.11
C GLY A 117 -7.36 -11.63 -7.75
N LEU A 118 -6.28 -11.77 -6.98
CA LEU A 118 -6.21 -11.29 -5.59
C LEU A 118 -4.82 -10.71 -5.28
N LEU A 119 -4.82 -9.53 -4.68
CA LEU A 119 -3.66 -8.94 -4.01
C LEU A 119 -3.94 -8.88 -2.50
N ASN A 120 -3.14 -9.59 -1.71
CA ASN A 120 -3.19 -9.57 -0.24
C ASN A 120 -1.94 -8.89 0.31
N VAL A 121 -2.11 -7.85 1.12
CA VAL A 121 -1.00 -7.06 1.68
C VAL A 121 -1.21 -6.85 3.16
N ARG A 122 -0.20 -7.14 3.97
CA ARG A 122 -0.24 -6.91 5.41
C ARG A 122 1.08 -6.56 6.05
N TYR A 123 1.03 -5.78 7.13
CA TYR A 123 2.18 -5.46 7.99
C TYR A 123 3.38 -4.91 7.22
N SER A 124 3.15 -4.23 6.10
CA SER A 124 4.17 -3.81 5.14
C SER A 124 4.27 -2.30 5.08
N PHE A 125 5.38 -1.77 4.57
CA PHE A 125 5.65 -0.34 4.49
C PHE A 125 6.06 0.06 3.08
N PHE A 126 5.34 1.04 2.53
CA PHE A 126 5.56 1.59 1.21
C PHE A 126 5.83 3.09 1.37
N HIS A 127 6.99 3.57 0.93
CA HIS A 127 7.31 4.98 1.11
C HIS A 127 8.18 5.59 0.04
N GLU A 128 8.04 6.91 -0.08
CA GLU A 128 8.95 7.76 -0.84
C GLU A 128 9.17 7.33 -2.30
N ALA A 129 8.14 6.79 -2.98
CA ALA A 129 8.24 6.55 -4.42
C ALA A 129 8.72 7.83 -5.16
N LYS A 130 9.69 7.68 -6.07
CA LYS A 130 10.29 8.78 -6.83
C LYS A 130 9.38 9.14 -8.00
N VAL A 131 8.42 10.03 -7.74
CA VAL A 131 7.26 10.20 -8.64
C VAL A 131 6.55 8.83 -8.78
N GLY A 132 5.54 8.70 -9.64
CA GLY A 132 4.77 7.46 -9.72
C GLY A 132 3.99 7.23 -8.43
N HIS A 133 3.85 5.98 -7.97
CA HIS A 133 2.97 5.66 -6.85
C HIS A 133 3.68 4.83 -5.78
N ASN A 134 3.29 5.04 -4.51
CA ASN A 134 3.67 4.10 -3.47
C ASN A 134 3.00 2.74 -3.70
N PHE A 135 1.80 2.72 -4.27
CA PHE A 135 1.06 1.49 -4.52
C PHE A 135 0.17 1.59 -5.77
N LYS A 136 0.47 0.80 -6.81
CA LYS A 136 -0.35 0.66 -8.02
C LYS A 136 -0.83 -0.78 -8.15
N THR A 137 -2.13 -0.95 -8.37
CA THR A 137 -2.73 -2.26 -8.61
C THR A 137 -3.83 -2.19 -9.66
N ARG A 138 -3.94 -3.27 -10.43
CA ARG A 138 -5.06 -3.58 -11.31
C ARG A 138 -5.79 -4.86 -10.92
N ALA A 139 -5.50 -5.43 -9.75
CA ALA A 139 -6.12 -6.66 -9.30
C ALA A 139 -7.63 -6.51 -9.11
N ARG A 140 -8.38 -7.58 -9.41
CA ARG A 140 -9.84 -7.64 -9.21
C ARG A 140 -10.23 -7.49 -7.74
N GLU A 141 -9.43 -8.07 -6.85
CA GLU A 141 -9.63 -7.98 -5.40
C GLU A 141 -8.34 -7.56 -4.70
N ASN A 142 -8.44 -6.61 -3.78
CA ASN A 142 -7.33 -6.04 -3.04
C ASN A 142 -7.70 -6.02 -1.55
N ILE A 143 -6.98 -6.79 -0.75
CA ILE A 143 -7.13 -6.83 0.72
C ILE A 143 -5.84 -6.29 1.32
N ILE A 144 -5.89 -5.08 1.88
CA ILE A 144 -4.72 -4.37 2.38
C ILE A 144 -4.98 -4.00 3.83
N GLU A 145 -4.21 -4.60 4.73
CA GLU A 145 -4.48 -4.51 6.17
C GLU A 145 -3.22 -4.12 6.93
N ASN A 146 -3.36 -3.29 7.96
CA ASN A 146 -2.29 -3.03 8.94
C ASN A 146 -0.95 -2.62 8.31
N SER A 147 -1.00 -1.85 7.23
CA SER A 147 0.18 -1.45 6.44
C SER A 147 0.35 0.07 6.43
N TYR A 148 1.55 0.51 6.10
CA TYR A 148 1.98 1.89 6.14
C TYR A 148 2.27 2.39 4.71
N PHE A 149 1.81 3.60 4.39
CA PHE A 149 2.01 4.27 3.12
C PHE A 149 2.40 5.72 3.40
N ALA A 150 3.66 6.10 3.20
CA ALA A 150 4.10 7.44 3.63
C ALA A 150 5.03 8.10 2.61
N ASP A 151 4.75 9.35 2.27
CA ASP A 151 5.73 10.18 1.53
C ASP A 151 6.78 10.79 2.45
N GLY A 152 6.49 10.92 3.73
CA GLY A 152 7.27 11.76 4.63
C GLY A 152 7.23 13.23 4.28
N SER A 153 8.17 13.99 4.86
CA SER A 153 8.27 15.43 4.64
C SER A 153 8.77 15.81 3.25
N ASN A 154 9.47 14.91 2.55
CA ASN A 154 10.20 15.23 1.32
C ASN A 154 9.84 14.34 0.12
N GLY A 155 9.04 13.28 0.30
CA GLY A 155 8.67 12.36 -0.77
C GLY A 155 7.79 13.01 -1.84
N THR A 156 7.93 12.54 -3.07
CA THR A 156 7.33 13.15 -4.27
C THR A 156 6.33 12.26 -4.99
N SER A 157 5.89 11.18 -4.35
CA SER A 157 4.91 10.26 -4.94
C SER A 157 3.66 11.01 -5.42
N SER A 158 3.02 10.50 -6.46
CA SER A 158 1.72 10.95 -6.95
C SER A 158 0.64 10.41 -6.01
N TYR A 159 0.05 9.25 -6.27
CA TYR A 159 -0.89 8.61 -5.34
C TYR A 159 -0.17 7.77 -4.28
N LEU A 160 -0.74 7.71 -3.07
CA LEU A 160 -0.36 6.70 -2.08
C LEU A 160 -0.85 5.33 -2.51
N LEU A 161 -2.13 5.23 -2.92
CA LEU A 161 -2.72 4.03 -3.47
C LEU A 161 -3.55 4.33 -4.71
N ASN A 162 -3.35 3.55 -5.76
CA ASN A 162 -4.08 3.67 -7.00
C ASN A 162 -4.62 2.30 -7.46
N PHE A 163 -5.95 2.20 -7.42
CA PHE A 163 -6.77 1.08 -7.90
C PHE A 163 -7.26 1.41 -9.31
N ASP A 164 -6.35 1.33 -10.28
CA ASP A 164 -6.52 1.89 -11.63
C ASP A 164 -7.69 1.27 -12.39
N ASN A 165 -7.83 -0.05 -12.27
CA ASN A 165 -8.92 -0.83 -12.88
C ASN A 165 -10.14 -0.97 -11.95
N GLY A 166 -10.11 -0.29 -10.80
CA GLY A 166 -11.11 -0.42 -9.75
C GLY A 166 -10.88 -1.72 -9.00
N GLY A 167 -11.84 -2.62 -9.06
CA GLY A 167 -11.80 -3.86 -8.29
C GLY A 167 -12.43 -3.68 -6.90
N ARG A 168 -12.61 -4.78 -6.18
CA ARG A 168 -13.02 -4.75 -4.78
C ARG A 168 -11.79 -4.43 -3.94
N ALA A 169 -11.73 -3.24 -3.36
CA ALA A 169 -10.64 -2.81 -2.49
C ALA A 169 -11.11 -2.70 -1.04
N VAL A 170 -10.40 -3.37 -0.13
CA VAL A 170 -10.65 -3.36 1.30
C VAL A 170 -9.37 -2.90 2.00
N LEU A 171 -9.47 -1.78 2.69
CA LEU A 171 -8.40 -1.17 3.46
C LEU A 171 -8.77 -1.19 4.94
N ARG A 172 -8.01 -1.90 5.78
CA ARG A 172 -8.27 -1.96 7.22
C ARG A 172 -7.05 -1.65 8.08
N GLY A 173 -7.19 -0.79 9.08
CA GLY A 173 -6.11 -0.57 10.04
C GLY A 173 -4.86 0.09 9.45
N ASN A 174 -4.92 0.64 8.25
CA ASN A 174 -3.74 1.18 7.57
C ASN A 174 -3.40 2.59 8.05
N LEU A 175 -2.14 2.94 7.80
CA LEU A 175 -1.54 4.22 8.08
C LEU A 175 -1.04 4.91 6.84
N LEU A 176 -1.62 6.05 6.52
CA LEU A 176 -1.37 6.75 5.27
C LEU A 176 -0.97 8.19 5.52
N HIS A 177 0.16 8.62 4.96
CA HIS A 177 0.62 9.99 5.00
C HIS A 177 1.01 10.51 3.61
N LYS A 178 0.29 11.53 3.16
CA LYS A 178 0.62 12.31 1.96
C LYS A 178 1.47 13.51 2.33
N GLY A 179 2.62 13.62 1.68
CA GLY A 179 3.61 14.67 1.95
C GLY A 179 3.33 15.98 1.20
N PRO A 180 3.96 17.09 1.63
CA PRO A 180 3.75 18.40 1.04
C PRO A 180 4.35 18.56 -0.37
N PHE A 181 5.31 17.71 -0.75
CA PHE A 181 5.97 17.72 -2.07
C PHE A 181 5.47 16.63 -3.01
N ALA A 182 4.35 16.00 -2.65
CA ALA A 182 3.61 15.13 -3.56
C ALA A 182 3.43 15.76 -4.94
N SER A 183 3.62 14.97 -5.98
CA SER A 183 3.39 15.41 -7.37
C SER A 183 1.90 15.44 -7.75
N ASN A 184 1.03 14.90 -6.90
CA ASN A 184 -0.42 14.94 -7.06
C ASN A 184 -1.10 15.20 -5.71
N SER A 185 -2.19 15.97 -5.73
CA SER A 185 -2.93 16.37 -4.54
C SER A 185 -3.95 15.34 -4.03
N ILE A 186 -4.15 14.24 -4.77
CA ILE A 186 -5.07 13.15 -4.41
C ILE A 186 -4.29 12.03 -3.71
N LEU A 187 -4.86 11.45 -2.65
CA LEU A 187 -4.20 10.40 -1.86
C LEU A 187 -4.50 8.99 -2.38
N ILE A 188 -5.79 8.66 -2.51
CA ILE A 188 -6.26 7.35 -2.94
C ILE A 188 -7.16 7.52 -4.15
N THR A 189 -6.96 6.69 -5.17
CA THR A 189 -7.78 6.69 -6.39
C THR A 189 -8.37 5.32 -6.66
N HIS A 190 -9.62 5.28 -7.13
CA HIS A 190 -10.33 4.06 -7.51
C HIS A 190 -11.22 4.32 -8.72
N TYR A 191 -10.90 3.70 -9.88
CA TYR A 191 -11.48 4.09 -11.18
C TYR A 191 -11.82 2.92 -12.12
N ALA A 192 -12.25 3.26 -13.34
CA ALA A 192 -12.41 2.44 -14.55
C ALA A 192 -13.42 1.29 -14.54
N ASN A 193 -13.75 0.69 -13.38
CA ASN A 193 -14.75 -0.38 -13.25
C ASN A 193 -14.55 -1.52 -14.28
N ILE A 194 -13.29 -1.91 -14.55
CA ILE A 194 -12.97 -2.91 -15.59
C ILE A 194 -13.52 -4.30 -15.22
N TRP A 195 -13.63 -4.57 -13.93
CA TRP A 195 -14.09 -5.85 -13.39
C TRP A 195 -15.62 -5.99 -13.28
N GLY A 196 -16.37 -4.94 -13.66
CA GLY A 196 -17.81 -4.89 -13.56
C GLY A 196 -18.32 -4.53 -12.16
N ALA A 197 -19.60 -4.16 -12.09
CA ALA A 197 -20.20 -3.54 -10.91
C ALA A 197 -20.09 -4.39 -9.62
N SER A 198 -20.07 -5.73 -9.73
CA SER A 198 -19.91 -6.63 -8.57
C SER A 198 -18.53 -6.53 -7.92
N TYR A 199 -17.54 -6.02 -8.64
CA TYR A 199 -16.18 -5.79 -8.17
C TYR A 199 -15.85 -4.30 -8.23
N ASN A 200 -16.83 -3.40 -8.06
CA ASN A 200 -16.59 -1.96 -8.06
C ASN A 200 -16.88 -1.39 -6.68
N SER A 201 -15.98 -1.64 -5.73
CA SER A 201 -16.18 -1.19 -4.34
C SER A 201 -14.88 -0.81 -3.66
N LEU A 202 -14.99 0.16 -2.75
CA LEU A 202 -13.92 0.61 -1.88
C LEU A 202 -14.44 0.64 -0.44
N THR A 203 -13.88 -0.19 0.43
CA THR A 203 -14.21 -0.25 1.85
C THR A 203 -13.00 0.20 2.66
N LEU A 204 -13.18 1.21 3.50
CA LEU A 204 -12.19 1.66 4.47
C LEU A 204 -12.73 1.51 5.88
N GLU A 205 -12.02 0.76 6.71
CA GLU A 205 -12.38 0.54 8.10
C GLU A 205 -11.16 0.78 8.99
N HIS A 206 -11.30 1.61 10.02
CA HIS A 206 -10.21 1.81 10.99
C HIS A 206 -8.89 2.30 10.37
N ASN A 207 -8.90 3.12 9.33
CA ASN A 207 -7.67 3.71 8.79
C ASN A 207 -7.42 5.11 9.35
N THR A 208 -6.16 5.50 9.48
CA THR A 208 -5.78 6.90 9.71
C THR A 208 -5.08 7.41 8.46
N VAL A 209 -5.68 8.42 7.86
CA VAL A 209 -5.23 9.03 6.61
C VAL A 209 -4.89 10.49 6.88
N VAL A 210 -3.62 10.82 6.73
CA VAL A 210 -3.07 12.14 6.99
C VAL A 210 -2.59 12.77 5.70
N SER A 211 -2.96 14.01 5.45
CA SER A 211 -2.40 14.82 4.37
C SER A 211 -1.76 16.07 4.95
N THR A 212 -0.45 16.19 4.78
CA THR A 212 0.28 17.45 4.98
C THR A 212 0.43 18.23 3.68
N TYR A 213 0.00 17.66 2.54
CA TYR A 213 -0.28 18.42 1.33
C TYR A 213 -1.39 19.44 1.59
N SER A 214 -1.21 20.69 1.13
CA SER A 214 -2.19 21.74 1.35
C SER A 214 -3.34 21.63 0.33
N GLY A 215 -4.54 21.33 0.82
CA GLY A 215 -5.73 21.11 -0.03
C GLY A 215 -5.72 19.73 -0.69
N GLY A 216 -6.34 19.61 -1.87
CA GLY A 216 -6.47 18.32 -2.57
C GLY A 216 -7.67 17.49 -2.10
N SER A 217 -7.59 16.16 -2.24
CA SER A 217 -8.64 15.25 -1.78
C SER A 217 -8.09 13.94 -1.21
N PHE A 218 -8.75 13.39 -0.19
CA PHE A 218 -8.42 12.07 0.34
C PHE A 218 -8.69 10.96 -0.67
N PHE A 219 -9.79 11.10 -1.41
CA PHE A 219 -10.22 10.15 -2.41
C PHE A 219 -10.53 10.86 -3.71
N ASP A 220 -10.29 10.19 -4.83
CA ASP A 220 -11.03 10.46 -6.06
C ASP A 220 -11.53 9.14 -6.65
N ILE A 221 -12.84 9.08 -6.85
CA ILE A 221 -13.58 7.84 -7.07
C ILE A 221 -14.40 7.95 -8.35
N GLY A 222 -14.24 6.96 -9.23
CA GLY A 222 -15.03 6.82 -10.44
C GLY A 222 -16.52 6.61 -10.16
N SER A 223 -17.35 6.93 -11.15
CA SER A 223 -18.79 6.73 -11.04
C SER A 223 -19.17 5.25 -10.86
N GLY A 224 -20.22 4.99 -10.08
CA GLY A 224 -20.78 3.65 -9.89
C GLY A 224 -20.03 2.74 -8.92
N ALA A 225 -18.97 3.23 -8.25
CA ALA A 225 -18.32 2.47 -7.18
C ALA A 225 -19.14 2.55 -5.88
N VAL A 226 -19.27 1.41 -5.19
CA VAL A 226 -19.85 1.36 -3.84
C VAL A 226 -18.75 1.67 -2.83
N VAL A 227 -18.82 2.83 -2.19
CA VAL A 227 -17.81 3.25 -1.20
C VAL A 227 -18.39 3.25 0.21
N THR A 228 -17.71 2.57 1.13
CA THR A 228 -18.05 2.55 2.56
C THR A 228 -16.86 3.00 3.38
N LEU A 229 -17.05 4.02 4.21
CA LEU A 229 -16.04 4.58 5.09
C LEU A 229 -16.54 4.47 6.53
N THR A 230 -15.93 3.60 7.34
CA THR A 230 -16.35 3.37 8.72
C THR A 230 -15.20 3.53 9.70
N ALA A 231 -15.38 4.38 10.71
CA ALA A 231 -14.42 4.59 11.79
C ALA A 231 -12.99 4.91 11.32
N ASN A 232 -12.86 5.75 10.30
CA ASN A 232 -11.58 6.27 9.84
C ASN A 232 -11.31 7.65 10.42
N ILE A 233 -10.03 8.01 10.55
CA ILE A 233 -9.59 9.38 10.83
C ILE A 233 -9.01 9.98 9.54
N PHE A 234 -9.54 11.12 9.13
CA PHE A 234 -9.06 11.91 8.00
C PHE A 234 -8.50 13.24 8.53
N ALA A 235 -7.18 13.41 8.50
CA ALA A 235 -6.52 14.60 9.06
C ALA A 235 -5.79 15.38 7.96
N GLY A 236 -6.17 16.62 7.70
CA GLY A 236 -5.68 17.38 6.54
C GLY A 236 -5.14 18.77 6.86
N THR A 237 -4.19 19.24 6.05
CA THR A 237 -3.76 20.65 5.98
C THR A 237 -4.45 21.34 4.81
N GLY A 238 -4.91 22.58 4.99
CA GLY A 238 -5.49 23.36 3.88
C GLY A 238 -6.85 22.85 3.38
N ASN A 239 -7.64 22.19 4.24
CA ASN A 239 -9.01 21.74 3.98
C ASN A 239 -9.16 20.86 2.71
N PRO A 240 -8.46 19.71 2.61
CA PRO A 240 -8.72 18.75 1.53
C PRO A 240 -10.18 18.29 1.55
N SER A 241 -10.75 18.07 0.37
CA SER A 241 -12.06 17.43 0.28
C SER A 241 -11.95 15.97 0.71
N LEU A 242 -13.02 15.42 1.28
CA LEU A 242 -13.08 13.98 1.51
C LEU A 242 -13.07 13.23 0.17
N LEU A 243 -13.94 13.63 -0.75
CA LEU A 243 -14.11 13.03 -2.07
C LEU A 243 -13.90 14.11 -3.15
N GLY A 244 -13.05 13.83 -4.13
CA GLY A 244 -12.93 14.57 -5.39
C GLY A 244 -13.96 14.15 -6.44
N GLY A 245 -14.56 12.96 -6.25
CA GLY A 245 -15.57 12.35 -7.10
C GLY A 245 -16.30 11.22 -6.39
N GLY A 246 -17.44 10.79 -6.94
CA GLY A 246 -18.27 9.71 -6.39
C GLY A 246 -19.02 10.07 -5.10
N THR A 247 -19.57 9.06 -4.45
CA THR A 247 -20.27 9.18 -3.16
C THR A 247 -19.85 8.06 -2.22
N ALA A 248 -19.95 8.29 -0.91
CA ALA A 248 -19.62 7.30 0.10
C ALA A 248 -20.68 7.24 1.20
N THR A 249 -21.00 6.02 1.63
CA THR A 249 -21.70 5.78 2.90
C THR A 249 -20.69 5.91 4.03
N GLN A 250 -20.96 6.81 4.97
CA GLN A 250 -20.05 7.12 6.06
C GLN A 250 -20.67 6.73 7.40
N THR A 251 -19.86 6.17 8.30
CA THR A 251 -20.29 5.85 9.66
C THR A 251 -19.14 6.10 10.62
N SER A 252 -19.35 7.03 11.56
CA SER A 252 -18.43 7.30 12.66
C SER A 252 -16.99 7.62 12.25
N ASN A 253 -16.78 8.29 11.11
CA ASN A 253 -15.47 8.84 10.74
C ASN A 253 -15.21 10.18 11.44
N VAL A 254 -13.95 10.52 11.64
CA VAL A 254 -13.51 11.83 12.14
C VAL A 254 -12.75 12.56 11.05
N VAL A 255 -13.11 13.82 10.80
CA VAL A 255 -12.34 14.73 9.95
C VAL A 255 -11.73 15.81 10.84
N THR A 256 -10.43 16.03 10.72
CA THR A 256 -9.68 16.93 11.59
C THR A 256 -8.46 17.55 10.88
N ASN A 257 -7.68 18.35 11.61
CA ASN A 257 -6.46 18.94 11.11
C ASN A 257 -5.26 17.98 11.23
N ALA A 258 -4.34 17.98 10.26
CA ALA A 258 -3.14 17.15 10.27
C ALA A 258 -2.28 17.33 11.54
N THR A 259 -2.29 18.51 12.17
CA THR A 259 -1.59 18.77 13.44
C THR A 259 -2.08 17.92 14.62
N GLN A 260 -3.25 17.29 14.52
CA GLN A 260 -3.78 16.39 15.55
C GLN A 260 -3.19 14.97 15.47
N ILE A 261 -2.36 14.68 14.47
CA ILE A 261 -1.67 13.39 14.30
C ILE A 261 -0.17 13.66 14.15
N PRO A 262 0.49 14.13 15.21
CA PRO A 262 1.90 14.52 15.15
C PRO A 262 2.76 13.29 14.84
N GLY A 263 3.64 13.43 13.84
CA GLY A 263 4.60 12.38 13.47
C GLY A 263 4.20 11.47 12.32
N ALA A 264 3.01 11.66 11.73
CA ALA A 264 2.61 11.00 10.49
C ALA A 264 3.63 11.16 9.33
N SER A 265 4.38 12.27 9.32
CA SER A 265 5.43 12.56 8.32
C SER A 265 6.79 11.94 8.62
N ASN A 266 6.98 11.28 9.77
CA ASN A 266 8.24 10.67 10.15
C ASN A 266 8.38 9.26 9.55
N VAL A 267 8.98 9.15 8.36
CA VAL A 267 9.15 7.86 7.67
C VAL A 267 10.08 6.91 8.44
N ALA A 268 11.08 7.44 9.14
CA ALA A 268 12.04 6.63 9.90
C ALA A 268 11.42 5.97 11.14
N ALA A 269 10.42 6.61 11.74
CA ALA A 269 9.65 6.07 12.84
C ALA A 269 8.19 6.55 12.76
N PRO A 270 7.37 5.97 11.86
CA PRO A 270 6.02 6.44 11.63
C PRO A 270 5.16 6.24 12.88
N ASN A 271 4.74 7.34 13.48
CA ASN A 271 4.01 7.39 14.73
C ASN A 271 2.68 8.13 14.52
N PHE A 272 1.73 7.45 13.90
CA PHE A 272 0.40 7.98 13.61
C PHE A 272 -0.52 7.91 14.83
N TRP A 273 -0.04 8.41 15.96
CA TRP A 273 -0.79 8.39 17.21
C TRP A 273 -1.69 9.63 17.23
N PRO A 274 -3.02 9.47 17.08
CA PRO A 274 -3.91 10.61 17.16
C PRO A 274 -3.86 11.22 18.57
N ALA A 275 -4.09 12.52 18.66
CA ALA A 275 -4.35 13.16 19.94
C ALA A 275 -5.46 12.41 20.71
N SER A 276 -5.30 12.27 22.03
CA SER A 276 -6.20 11.48 22.87
C SER A 276 -7.67 11.93 22.82
N THR A 277 -7.92 13.17 22.38
CA THR A 277 -9.25 13.76 22.17
C THR A 277 -9.98 13.25 20.93
N LEU A 278 -9.29 12.64 19.97
CA LEU A 278 -9.90 12.13 18.73
C LEU A 278 -10.52 10.75 18.90
N LEU A 279 -9.88 9.86 19.67
CA LEU A 279 -10.33 8.47 19.82
C LEU A 279 -11.78 8.35 20.34
N PRO A 280 -12.22 9.14 21.36
CA PRO A 280 -13.62 9.07 21.82
C PRO A 280 -14.67 9.43 20.75
N GLN A 281 -14.28 10.09 19.66
CA GLN A 281 -15.22 10.61 18.65
C GLN A 281 -15.63 9.57 17.60
N LEU A 282 -14.88 8.49 17.43
CA LEU A 282 -15.11 7.52 16.35
C LEU A 282 -16.36 6.62 16.60
N ASN A 283 -17.25 6.98 17.53
CA ASN A 283 -18.11 6.07 18.31
C ASN A 283 -18.92 5.08 17.47
N LEU A 284 -18.82 3.77 17.78
CA LEU A 284 -19.50 2.71 17.05
C LEU A 284 -20.39 1.87 17.97
N PRO A 285 -21.59 1.46 17.52
CA PRO A 285 -22.49 0.63 18.30
C PRO A 285 -22.03 -0.83 18.44
N ALA A 286 -21.17 -1.31 17.52
CA ALA A 286 -20.60 -2.66 17.52
C ALA A 286 -19.26 -2.69 16.74
N GLY A 287 -18.53 -3.80 16.82
CA GLY A 287 -17.34 -4.01 15.99
C GLY A 287 -17.68 -4.02 14.50
N VAL A 288 -16.94 -3.26 13.70
CA VAL A 288 -17.17 -3.14 12.25
C VAL A 288 -16.85 -4.43 11.52
N VAL A 289 -15.75 -5.09 11.93
CA VAL A 289 -15.21 -6.28 11.27
C VAL A 289 -15.18 -7.44 12.26
N PRO A 290 -16.11 -8.42 12.15
CA PRO A 290 -16.08 -9.63 12.96
C PRO A 290 -14.73 -10.36 12.80
N GLY A 291 -14.09 -10.73 13.91
CA GLY A 291 -12.83 -11.48 13.88
C GLY A 291 -11.56 -10.65 13.61
N TYR A 292 -11.65 -9.32 13.56
CA TYR A 292 -10.47 -8.46 13.48
C TYR A 292 -9.69 -8.47 14.81
N THR A 293 -8.57 -9.17 14.84
CA THR A 293 -7.87 -9.57 16.07
C THR A 293 -6.39 -9.19 16.11
N ILE A 294 -5.86 -8.63 15.02
CA ILE A 294 -4.43 -8.31 14.88
C ILE A 294 -4.29 -6.92 14.25
N ASP A 295 -3.43 -6.09 14.81
CA ASP A 295 -3.00 -4.78 14.28
C ASP A 295 -1.46 -4.70 14.13
N SER A 296 -0.96 -3.58 13.59
CA SER A 296 0.48 -3.32 13.43
C SER A 296 0.83 -1.91 13.95
N PRO A 297 1.29 -1.75 15.20
CA PRO A 297 1.61 -0.44 15.78
C PRO A 297 2.89 0.18 15.22
N ARG A 298 3.75 -0.59 14.57
CA ARG A 298 4.90 -0.09 13.81
C ARG A 298 5.04 -0.91 12.53
N PRO A 299 5.79 -0.43 11.52
CA PRO A 299 6.15 -1.25 10.38
C PRO A 299 6.68 -2.63 10.81
N TYR A 300 6.23 -3.68 10.12
CA TYR A 300 6.68 -5.07 10.29
C TYR A 300 6.40 -5.73 11.65
N ALA A 301 5.66 -5.11 12.56
CA ALA A 301 5.36 -5.69 13.87
C ALA A 301 3.87 -5.87 14.06
N ALA A 302 3.39 -7.11 13.95
CA ALA A 302 2.01 -7.46 14.26
C ALA A 302 1.83 -7.73 15.77
N ARG A 303 0.70 -7.34 16.35
CA ARG A 303 0.33 -7.68 17.74
C ARG A 303 -1.13 -8.14 17.82
N ALA A 304 -1.44 -8.98 18.79
CA ALA A 304 -2.81 -9.37 19.08
C ALA A 304 -3.54 -8.25 19.81
N ILE A 305 -4.78 -7.99 19.43
CA ILE A 305 -5.65 -7.01 20.09
C ILE A 305 -6.32 -7.70 21.29
N THR A 306 -6.07 -7.20 22.51
CA THR A 306 -6.66 -7.75 23.74
C THR A 306 -7.94 -7.00 24.14
N GLY A 307 -9.05 -7.74 24.36
CA GLY A 307 -10.34 -7.22 24.85
C GLY A 307 -11.43 -7.05 23.78
N THR A 308 -12.64 -6.62 24.16
CA THR A 308 -13.69 -6.20 23.20
C THR A 308 -13.21 -4.96 22.47
N THR A 309 -12.77 -5.12 21.21
CA THR A 309 -12.43 -4.08 20.20
C THR A 309 -12.36 -2.69 20.83
N ARG A 310 -11.34 -2.48 21.66
CA ARG A 310 -11.40 -1.45 22.71
C ARG A 310 -11.31 -0.11 22.01
N MET A 311 -12.45 0.55 21.94
CA MET A 311 -12.57 1.95 21.58
C MET A 311 -11.93 2.36 20.24
N ILE A 312 -12.75 2.20 19.21
CA ILE A 312 -13.05 3.26 18.25
C ILE A 312 -11.94 3.71 17.26
N GLY A 313 -12.11 3.33 15.99
CA GLY A 313 -11.27 3.77 14.86
C GLY A 313 -9.90 3.13 14.78
N ALA A 314 -9.01 3.66 13.93
CA ALA A 314 -7.72 3.05 13.62
C ALA A 314 -6.97 2.64 14.89
N LEU A 315 -6.71 1.33 15.05
CA LEU A 315 -6.20 0.69 16.27
C LEU A 315 -4.72 1.04 16.50
N GLN A 316 -4.48 2.32 16.66
CA GLN A 316 -3.17 2.94 16.69
C GLN A 316 -2.99 3.57 18.06
N SER A 317 -3.02 2.71 19.08
CA SER A 317 -2.43 3.07 20.35
C SER A 317 -0.92 2.88 20.25
N ALA A 318 -0.17 3.83 20.82
CA ALA A 318 1.25 3.65 21.07
C ALA A 318 1.49 2.28 21.74
N PRO A 319 2.52 1.53 21.30
CA PRO A 319 2.83 0.22 21.85
C PRO A 319 3.14 0.26 23.35
#